data_AF-A0A6N0WRR5-F1
#
_entry.id   AF-A0A6N0WRR5-F1
#
_cell.length_a   1.000
_cell.length_b   1.000
_cell.length_c   1.000
_cell.angle_alpha   90.00
_cell.angle_beta   90.00
_cell.angle_gamma   90.00
#
_symmetry.space_group_name_H-M   'P 1'
#
loop_
_entity.id
_entity.type
_entity.pdbx_description
1 polymer ?
#
loop_
_entity_poly.entity_id
_entity_poly.type
_entity_poly.pdbx_seq_one_letter_code
_entity_poly.pdbx_strand_id
1 'polypeptide(L)' 'MNRAVVFELLWLAAALTITALIFWAGAWSYPQGARTIWPIGWATMVAVLAMSFYDIRRVWTRRREMRDY' A
#
# COMPACT_ATOMS: atom_id res chain seq x y z
N MET A 1 11.34 -15.27 -9.26
CA MET A 1 10.74 -13.95 -8.93
C MET A 1 11.82 -12.89 -9.13
N ASN A 2 11.53 -11.80 -9.85
CA ASN A 2 12.54 -10.79 -10.18
C ASN A 2 12.95 -10.04 -8.90
N ARG A 3 14.24 -9.78 -8.66
CA ARG A 3 14.71 -9.14 -7.41
C ARG A 3 14.00 -7.79 -7.15
N ALA A 4 13.74 -7.02 -8.21
CA ALA A 4 12.99 -5.77 -8.14
C ALA A 4 11.57 -5.94 -7.58
N VAL A 5 10.85 -6.98 -8.01
CA VAL A 5 9.47 -7.26 -7.56
C VAL A 5 9.45 -7.64 -6.07
N VAL A 6 10.49 -8.35 -5.60
CA VAL A 6 10.62 -8.68 -4.16
C VAL A 6 10.81 -7.40 -3.35
N PHE A 7 11.66 -6.48 -3.79
CA PHE A 7 11.86 -5.20 -3.09
C PHE A 7 10.60 -4.34 -3.09
N GLU A 8 9.85 -4.28 -4.19
CA GLU A 8 8.57 -3.56 -4.24
C GLU A 8 7.55 -4.14 -3.25
N LEU A 9 7.44 -5.48 -3.17
CA LEU A 9 6.55 -6.13 -2.21
C LEU A 9 6.96 -5.87 -0.76
N LEU A 10 8.27 -5.91 -0.46
CA LEU A 10 8.79 -5.57 0.86
C LEU A 10 8.52 -4.12 1.22
N TRP A 11 8.68 -3.20 0.27
CA TRP A 11 8.40 -1.78 0.48
C TRP A 11 6.92 -1.51 0.71
N LEU A 12 6.04 -2.16 -0.08
CA LEU A 12 4.60 -2.11 0.13
C LEU A 12 4.21 -2.65 1.52
N ALA A 13 4.76 -3.80 1.90
CA ALA A 13 4.53 -4.38 3.22
C ALA A 13 4.98 -3.45 4.34
N ALA A 14 6.16 -2.81 4.20
CA ALA A 14 6.66 -1.84 5.15
C ALA A 14 5.75 -0.60 5.24
N ALA A 15 5.33 -0.05 4.09
CA ALA A 15 4.44 1.10 4.04
C ALA A 15 3.09 0.82 4.72
N LEU A 16 2.49 -0.35 4.46
CA LEU A 16 1.24 -0.77 5.11
C LEU A 16 1.41 -0.98 6.61
N THR A 17 2.52 -1.59 7.03
CA THR A 17 2.82 -1.82 8.45
C THR A 17 3.00 -0.50 9.20
N ILE A 18 3.79 0.42 8.65
CA ILE A 18 3.99 1.76 9.25
C ILE A 18 2.66 2.51 9.34
N THR A 19 1.86 2.47 8.27
CA THR A 19 0.51 3.05 8.26
C THR A 19 -0.35 2.46 9.36
N ALA A 20 -0.38 1.13 9.50
CA ALA A 20 -1.13 0.44 10.56
C ALA A 20 -0.72 0.91 11.94
N LEU A 21 0.58 1.03 12.19
CA LEU A 21 1.13 1.46 13.48
C LEU A 21 0.76 2.90 13.81
N ILE A 22 0.73 3.80 12.82
CA ILE A 22 0.30 5.20 13.01
C ILE A 22 -1.18 5.25 13.42
N PHE A 23 -2.05 4.56 12.69
CA PHE A 23 -3.48 4.52 13.03
C PHE A 23 -3.74 3.82 14.37
N TRP A 24 -2.98 2.77 14.67
CA TRP A 24 -3.04 2.08 15.96
C TRP A 24 -2.61 2.99 17.11
N ALA A 25 -1.49 3.70 16.97
CA ALA A 25 -1.03 4.69 17.96
C ALA A 25 -2.04 5.83 18.13
N GLY A 26 -2.67 6.28 17.04
CA GLY A 26 -3.76 7.26 17.09
C GLY A 26 -4.98 6.74 17.84
N ALA A 27 -5.41 5.51 17.57
CA ALA A 27 -6.54 4.89 18.27
C ALA A 27 -6.24 4.61 19.74
N TRP A 28 -4.99 4.28 20.08
CA TRP A 28 -4.55 4.06 21.45
C TRP A 28 -4.48 5.38 22.26
N SER A 29 -3.94 6.44 21.65
CA SER A 29 -3.85 7.76 22.31
C SER A 29 -5.19 8.48 22.42
N TYR A 30 -6.13 8.23 21.50
CA TYR A 30 -7.46 8.85 21.51
C TYR A 30 -8.60 7.83 21.34
N PRO A 31 -8.98 7.11 22.42
CA PRO A 31 -9.98 6.04 22.36
C PRO A 31 -11.36 6.52 21.92
N GLN A 32 -11.74 7.75 22.24
CA GLN A 32 -13.06 8.31 21.87
C GLN A 32 -13.20 8.45 20.34
N GLY A 33 -12.09 8.74 19.65
CA GLY A 33 -12.05 8.82 18.19
C GLY A 33 -11.74 7.50 17.49
N ALA A 34 -11.43 6.42 18.23
CA ALA A 34 -11.01 5.14 17.65
C ALA A 34 -12.01 4.60 16.61
N ARG A 35 -13.33 4.79 16.85
CA ARG A 35 -14.38 4.36 15.91
C ARG A 35 -14.33 5.08 14.56
N THR A 36 -13.74 6.27 14.50
CA THR A 36 -13.54 7.04 13.25
C THR A 36 -12.16 6.79 12.65
N ILE A 37 -11.14 6.65 13.51
CA ILE A 37 -9.75 6.41 13.12
C ILE A 37 -9.62 5.09 12.34
N TRP A 38 -10.25 4.01 12.81
CA TRP A 38 -10.15 2.71 12.15
C TRP A 38 -10.71 2.68 10.72
N PRO A 39 -11.93 3.17 10.42
CA PRO A 39 -12.43 3.28 9.05
C PRO A 39 -11.50 4.08 8.12
N ILE A 40 -10.97 5.21 8.60
CA ILE A 40 -10.04 6.04 7.82
C ILE A 40 -8.72 5.29 7.59
N GLY A 41 -8.22 4.58 8.60
CA GLY A 41 -7.04 3.73 8.48
C GLY A 41 -7.20 2.67 7.41
N TRP A 42 -8.34 1.97 7.41
CA TRP A 42 -8.67 0.99 6.37
C TRP A 42 -8.75 1.63 4.97
N ALA A 43 -9.44 2.76 4.84
CA ALA A 43 -9.53 3.48 3.57
C ALA A 43 -8.13 3.90 3.05
N THR A 44 -7.26 4.32 3.97
CA THR A 44 -5.88 4.70 3.64
C THR A 44 -5.06 3.50 3.17
N MET A 45 -5.17 2.35 3.85
CA MET A 45 -4.50 1.11 3.40
C MET A 45 -4.97 0.65 2.03
N VAL A 46 -6.28 0.74 1.75
CA VAL A 46 -6.83 0.42 0.44
C VAL A 46 -6.26 1.36 -0.64
N ALA A 47 -6.13 2.66 -0.34
CA ALA A 47 -5.53 3.62 -1.26
C ALA A 47 -4.04 3.30 -1.55
N VAL A 48 -3.27 2.94 -0.52
CA VAL A 48 -1.87 2.50 -0.68
C VAL A 48 -1.77 1.27 -1.58
N LEU A 49 -2.62 0.26 -1.34
CA LEU A 49 -2.69 -0.94 -2.17
C LEU A 49 -3.06 -0.61 -3.62
N ALA A 50 -4.04 0.27 -3.83
CA ALA A 50 -4.49 0.67 -5.16
C ALA A 50 -3.37 1.38 -5.95
N MET A 51 -2.60 2.26 -5.29
CA MET A 51 -1.45 2.92 -5.91
C MET A 51 -0.37 1.92 -6.31
N SER A 52 -0.03 0.97 -5.43
CA SER A 52 0.96 -0.06 -5.77
C SER A 52 0.50 -0.99 -6.89
N PHE A 53 -0.79 -1.34 -6.92
CA PHE A 53 -1.34 -2.13 -8.02
C PHE A 53 -1.30 -1.38 -9.36
N TYR A 54 -1.54 -0.07 -9.35
CA TYR A 54 -1.43 0.78 -10.54
C TYR A 54 -0.01 0.76 -11.13
N ASP A 55 1.03 0.88 -10.30
CA ASP A 55 2.42 0.84 -10.77
C ASP A 55 2.80 -0.51 -11.37
N ILE A 56 2.40 -1.61 -10.72
CA ILE A 56 2.61 -2.97 -11.24
C ILE A 56 1.94 -3.13 -12.61
N ARG A 57 0.68 -2.66 -12.73
CA ARG A 57 -0.06 -2.68 -14.00
C ARG A 57 0.65 -1.85 -15.07
N ARG A 58 1.13 -0.65 -14.72
CA ARG A 58 1.84 0.25 -15.64
C ARG A 58 3.12 -0.39 -16.19
N VAL A 59 3.90 -1.05 -15.34
CA VAL A 59 5.12 -1.77 -15.76
C VAL A 59 4.76 -2.93 -16.68
N TRP A 60 3.71 -3.68 -16.37
CA TRP A 60 3.24 -4.79 -17.23
C TRP A 60 2.79 -4.33 -18.61
N THR A 61 2.02 -3.23 -18.70
CA THR A 61 1.56 -2.70 -19.99
C THR A 61 2.72 -2.25 -20.87
N ARG A 62 3.70 -1.51 -20.30
CA ARG A 62 4.91 -1.09 -21.04
C ARG A 62 5.76 -2.25 -21.52
N ARG A 63 5.82 -3.34 -20.74
CA ARG A 63 6.55 -4.55 -21.12
C ARG A 63 5.90 -5.30 -22.27
N ARG A 64 4.58 -5.16 -22.46
CA ARG A 64 3.88 -5.69 -23.65
C ARG A 64 4.20 -4.87 -24.90
N GLU A 65 4.09 -3.54 -24.84
CA GLU A 65 4.40 -2.66 -25.98
C GLU A 65 5.81 -2.87 -26.53
N MET A 66 6.82 -3.03 -25.67
CA MET A 66 8.21 -3.29 -26.08
C MET A 66 8.44 -4.67 -26.71
N ARG A 67 7.53 -5.63 -26.50
CA ARG A 67 7.65 -6.99 -27.06
C ARG A 67 7.01 -7.10 -28.45
N ASP A 68 6.16 -6.13 -28.79
CA ASP A 68 5.39 -6.10 -30.04
C ASP A 68 6.10 -5.26 -31.13
N TYR A 69 7.33 -4.77 -30.84
CA TYR A 69 8.30 -4.14 -31.77
C TYR A 69 9.50 -5.05 -31.98
#